data_AF-A0A4S0WD40-F1
#
_entry.id   AF-A0A4S0WD40-F1
#
_cell.length_a   1.000
_cell.length_b   1.000
_cell.length_c   1.000
_cell.angle_alpha   90.00
_cell.angle_beta   90.00
_cell.angle_gamma   90.00
#
_symmetry.space_group_name_H-M   'P 1'
#
loop_
_entity.id
_entity.type
_entity.pdbx_description
1 polymer ?
#
loop_
_entity_poly.entity_id
_entity_poly.type
_entity_poly.pdbx_seq_one_letter_code
_entity_poly.pdbx_strand_id
1 'polypeptide(L)'
;MADNSLAVCLAEIKANPGRFYVYVLSRPSGEAFYIGCAVASVGRRWHRICDHEMFAKRGEQSLRASIIRKLLSDGYEVAYSIDSWHDDKEAMFAREMELIAGLGRRDLGIGPLANGNDGGTGAVGLSAATVAKMKRINKEMWTPERREAARQRAIVQMADPDRRAKQRDIARKFFADPENKKRFGAQMRELANVPERKAARMAIFSKVLNDPEKQAARNRKRAERMRDAKVRAAISESVKALWDDPEFRERGVKNLAEMNRKAWSNPDSREKHKAAQKARREREKAARQ
;
A
#
# COMPACT_ATOMS: atom_id res chain seq x y z
N MET A 1 -48.32 10.02 -20.41
CA MET A 1 -47.00 10.13 -19.75
C MET A 1 -46.67 8.77 -19.18
N ALA A 2 -45.45 8.27 -19.37
CA ALA A 2 -45.07 6.96 -18.82
C ALA A 2 -45.21 6.98 -17.28
N ASP A 3 -45.78 5.92 -16.72
CA ASP A 3 -45.88 5.75 -15.27
C ASP A 3 -44.48 5.46 -14.72
N ASN A 4 -43.84 6.48 -14.15
CA ASN A 4 -42.50 6.42 -13.56
C ASN A 4 -42.55 6.06 -12.06
N SER A 5 -43.56 5.30 -11.64
CA SER A 5 -43.67 4.84 -10.26
C SER A 5 -42.67 3.72 -9.96
N LEU A 6 -42.31 3.62 -8.67
CA LEU A 6 -41.46 2.53 -8.19
C LEU A 6 -42.09 1.16 -8.46
N ALA A 7 -43.42 1.05 -8.40
CA ALA A 7 -44.14 -0.20 -8.62
C ALA A 7 -43.92 -0.75 -10.04
N VAL A 8 -43.97 0.11 -11.06
CA VAL A 8 -43.71 -0.25 -12.46
C VAL A 8 -42.28 -0.74 -12.63
N CYS A 9 -41.29 0.02 -12.13
CA CYS A 9 -39.88 -0.39 -12.20
C CYS A 9 -39.64 -1.73 -11.50
N LEU A 10 -40.27 -1.97 -10.33
CA LEU A 10 -40.13 -3.23 -9.61
C LEU A 10 -40.77 -4.41 -10.37
N ALA A 11 -41.89 -4.19 -11.06
CA ALA A 11 -42.50 -5.22 -11.90
C ALA A 11 -41.57 -5.58 -13.08
N GLU A 12 -40.99 -4.58 -13.74
CA GLU A 12 -40.04 -4.78 -14.83
C GLU A 12 -38.76 -5.49 -14.36
N ILE A 13 -38.25 -5.15 -13.17
CA ILE A 13 -37.09 -5.82 -12.58
C ILE A 13 -37.37 -7.30 -12.29
N LYS A 14 -38.56 -7.62 -11.79
CA LYS A 14 -38.97 -9.01 -11.53
C LYS A 14 -39.11 -9.82 -12.82
N ALA A 15 -39.51 -9.17 -13.92
CA ALA A 15 -39.63 -9.81 -15.23
C ALA A 15 -38.28 -10.10 -15.91
N ASN A 16 -37.17 -9.50 -15.45
CA ASN A 16 -35.84 -9.64 -16.05
C ASN A 16 -34.80 -10.23 -15.07
N PRO A 17 -35.05 -11.41 -14.48
CA PRO A 17 -34.17 -12.00 -13.48
C PRO A 17 -32.75 -12.25 -14.01
N GLY A 18 -31.73 -11.95 -13.20
CA GLY A 18 -30.33 -12.18 -13.51
C GLY A 18 -29.68 -11.14 -14.43
N ARG A 19 -30.47 -10.27 -15.07
CA ARG A 19 -29.95 -9.21 -15.94
C ARG A 19 -29.46 -8.00 -15.17
N PHE A 20 -28.58 -7.24 -15.79
CA PHE A 20 -28.05 -5.98 -15.28
C PHE A 20 -28.89 -4.82 -15.80
N TYR A 21 -29.03 -3.77 -15.03
CA TYR A 21 -29.81 -2.60 -15.44
C TYR A 21 -29.24 -1.30 -14.90
N VAL A 22 -29.42 -0.25 -15.67
CA VAL A 22 -29.14 1.14 -15.29
C VAL A 22 -30.48 1.82 -14.99
N TYR A 23 -30.54 2.56 -13.90
CA TYR A 23 -31.74 3.25 -13.45
C TYR A 23 -31.45 4.72 -13.11
N VAL A 24 -32.49 5.54 -13.24
CA VAL A 24 -32.46 6.97 -12.97
C VAL A 24 -33.46 7.30 -11.87
N LEU A 25 -33.05 8.15 -10.93
CA LEU A 25 -33.94 8.80 -9.99
C LEU A 25 -34.10 10.26 -10.39
N SER A 26 -35.35 10.70 -10.49
CA SER A 26 -35.71 12.04 -10.94
C SER A 26 -36.61 12.75 -9.93
N ARG A 27 -36.56 14.07 -9.96
CA ARG A 27 -37.54 14.93 -9.27
C ARG A 27 -38.91 14.80 -9.94
N PRO A 28 -40.00 15.25 -9.29
CA PRO A 28 -41.31 15.36 -9.93
C PRO A 28 -41.31 16.20 -11.21
N SER A 29 -40.37 17.14 -11.35
CA SER A 29 -40.18 17.95 -12.58
C SER A 29 -39.59 17.16 -13.75
N GLY A 30 -39.18 15.91 -13.54
CA GLY A 30 -38.46 15.09 -14.53
C GLY A 30 -36.94 15.27 -14.50
N GLU A 31 -36.40 16.23 -13.76
CA GLU A 31 -34.95 16.45 -13.65
C GLU A 31 -34.28 15.27 -12.93
N ALA A 32 -33.38 14.57 -13.64
CA ALA A 32 -32.57 13.51 -13.07
C ALA A 32 -31.60 14.06 -12.02
N PHE A 33 -31.57 13.42 -10.85
CA PHE A 33 -30.63 13.79 -9.78
C PHE A 33 -29.73 12.64 -9.35
N TYR A 34 -29.96 11.41 -9.81
CA TYR A 34 -29.10 10.28 -9.51
C TYR A 34 -29.20 9.21 -10.58
N ILE A 35 -28.06 8.62 -10.93
CA ILE A 35 -27.99 7.42 -11.77
C ILE A 35 -27.35 6.31 -10.96
N GLY A 36 -27.87 5.11 -11.08
CA GLY A 36 -27.24 3.94 -10.49
C GLY A 36 -27.41 2.71 -11.36
N CYS A 37 -26.68 1.68 -11.00
CA CYS A 37 -26.68 0.40 -11.69
C CYS A 37 -26.86 -0.76 -10.71
N ALA A 38 -27.53 -1.83 -11.15
CA ALA A 38 -27.82 -2.98 -10.31
C ALA A 38 -28.06 -4.26 -11.12
N VAL A 39 -28.09 -5.38 -10.41
CA VAL A 39 -28.50 -6.68 -10.96
C VAL A 39 -29.90 -7.02 -10.45
N ALA A 40 -30.77 -7.47 -11.36
CA ALA A 40 -32.11 -7.95 -11.06
C ALA A 40 -32.03 -9.29 -10.31
N SER A 41 -31.78 -9.21 -9.01
CA SER A 41 -31.58 -10.37 -8.15
C SER A 41 -32.88 -11.15 -7.96
N VAL A 42 -32.82 -12.46 -8.21
CA VAL A 42 -33.92 -13.39 -7.92
C VAL A 42 -34.06 -13.58 -6.41
N GLY A 43 -35.29 -13.55 -5.89
CA GLY A 43 -35.60 -13.89 -4.49
C GLY A 43 -35.18 -12.84 -3.46
N ARG A 44 -34.67 -11.67 -3.86
CA ARG A 44 -34.46 -10.56 -2.91
C ARG A 44 -35.78 -9.85 -2.63
N ARG A 45 -36.03 -9.57 -1.35
CA ARG A 45 -37.15 -8.72 -0.91
C ARG A 45 -36.97 -7.26 -1.34
N TRP A 46 -35.73 -6.80 -1.49
CA TRP A 46 -35.38 -5.40 -1.78
C TRP A 46 -34.42 -5.31 -2.97
N HIS A 47 -34.70 -4.38 -3.88
CA HIS A 47 -33.88 -4.08 -5.05
C HIS A 47 -33.15 -2.75 -4.83
N ARG A 48 -31.95 -2.61 -5.41
CA ARG A 48 -31.08 -1.44 -5.16
C ARG A 48 -31.77 -0.09 -5.44
N ILE A 49 -32.64 -0.06 -6.44
CA ILE A 49 -33.40 1.13 -6.82
C ILE A 49 -34.29 1.65 -5.68
N CYS A 50 -34.91 0.78 -4.86
CA CYS A 50 -35.73 1.18 -3.71
C CYS A 50 -34.94 1.35 -2.42
N ASP A 51 -33.76 0.73 -2.31
CA ASP A 51 -32.90 0.84 -1.11
C ASP A 51 -32.51 2.29 -0.81
N HIS A 52 -32.49 3.17 -1.82
CA HIS A 52 -32.13 4.57 -1.66
C HIS A 52 -33.07 5.34 -0.74
N GLU A 53 -34.38 5.13 -0.85
CA GLU A 53 -35.36 5.73 0.07
C GLU A 53 -35.22 5.18 1.49
N MET A 54 -35.05 3.86 1.61
CA MET A 54 -34.86 3.21 2.91
C MET A 54 -33.61 3.76 3.61
N PHE A 55 -32.48 3.84 2.91
CA PHE A 55 -31.24 4.38 3.49
C PHE A 55 -31.37 5.88 3.80
N ALA A 56 -32.07 6.65 2.97
CA ALA A 56 -32.36 8.05 3.26
C ALA A 56 -33.14 8.22 4.57
N LYS A 57 -34.18 7.39 4.78
CA LYS A 57 -34.99 7.34 6.02
C LYS A 57 -34.19 6.88 7.24
N ARG A 58 -33.20 6.00 7.05
CA ARG A 58 -32.28 5.53 8.11
C ARG A 58 -31.12 6.48 8.42
N GLY A 59 -31.09 7.67 7.81
CA GLY A 59 -30.10 8.70 8.14
C GLY A 59 -28.80 8.60 7.34
N GLU A 60 -28.79 7.98 6.16
CA GLU A 60 -27.63 7.99 5.27
C GLU A 60 -27.17 9.44 4.97
N GLN A 61 -25.87 9.70 5.13
CA GLN A 61 -25.25 11.02 5.00
C GLN A 61 -24.67 11.23 3.59
N SER A 62 -25.49 11.04 2.55
CA SER A 62 -25.13 11.31 1.15
C SER A 62 -26.00 12.41 0.54
N LEU A 63 -25.50 13.10 -0.49
CA LEU A 63 -26.24 14.16 -1.17
C LEU A 63 -27.55 13.62 -1.77
N ARG A 64 -27.50 12.43 -2.39
CA ARG A 64 -28.68 11.70 -2.86
C ARG A 64 -29.72 11.51 -1.74
N ALA A 65 -29.28 11.00 -0.58
CA ALA A 65 -30.18 10.78 0.56
C ALA A 65 -30.79 12.09 1.08
N SER A 66 -30.03 13.19 1.08
CA SER A 66 -30.56 14.51 1.43
C SER A 66 -31.60 15.03 0.44
N ILE A 67 -31.41 14.81 -0.87
CA ILE A 67 -32.41 15.15 -1.90
C ILE A 67 -33.68 14.35 -1.68
N ILE A 68 -33.57 13.04 -1.49
CA ILE A 68 -34.72 12.17 -1.23
C ILE A 68 -35.49 12.61 0.02
N ARG A 69 -34.79 12.84 1.15
CA ARG A 69 -35.44 13.32 2.38
C ARG A 69 -36.15 14.66 2.17
N LYS A 70 -35.54 15.57 1.41
CA LYS A 70 -36.16 16.86 1.11
C LYS A 70 -37.43 16.69 0.29
N LEU A 71 -37.39 15.90 -0.80
CA LEU A 71 -38.58 15.61 -1.61
C LEU A 71 -39.72 15.05 -0.77
N LEU A 72 -39.44 14.04 0.06
CA LEU A 72 -40.43 13.43 0.94
C LEU A 72 -40.98 14.41 1.99
N SER A 73 -40.12 15.26 2.56
CA SER A 73 -40.54 16.29 3.53
C SER A 73 -41.41 17.37 2.90
N ASP A 74 -41.19 17.66 1.61
CA ASP A 74 -41.94 18.65 0.84
C ASP A 74 -43.25 18.05 0.27
N GLY A 75 -43.58 16.79 0.60
CA GLY A 75 -44.79 16.10 0.14
C GLY A 75 -44.70 15.52 -1.27
N TYR A 76 -43.50 15.47 -1.85
CA TYR A 76 -43.25 14.91 -3.18
C TYR A 76 -42.74 13.48 -3.13
N GLU A 77 -43.01 12.73 -4.20
CA GLU A 77 -42.45 11.41 -4.44
C GLU A 77 -41.21 11.47 -5.33
N VAL A 78 -40.35 10.46 -5.22
CA VAL A 78 -39.22 10.24 -6.14
C VAL A 78 -39.75 9.54 -7.38
N ALA A 79 -39.41 10.04 -8.57
CA ALA A 79 -39.70 9.36 -9.83
C ALA A 79 -38.58 8.37 -10.16
N TYR A 80 -38.96 7.20 -10.68
CA TYR A 80 -38.07 6.10 -11.00
C TYR A 80 -38.19 5.72 -12.47
N SER A 81 -37.06 5.47 -13.13
CA SER A 81 -37.06 4.86 -14.46
C SER A 81 -35.89 3.90 -14.63
N ILE A 82 -36.11 2.87 -15.44
CA ILE A 82 -35.03 2.01 -15.96
C ILE A 82 -34.61 2.62 -17.30
N ASP A 83 -33.34 2.99 -17.42
CA ASP A 83 -32.78 3.50 -18.67
C ASP A 83 -32.53 2.36 -19.66
N SER A 84 -31.92 1.27 -19.19
CA SER A 84 -31.48 0.18 -20.07
C SER A 84 -31.19 -1.12 -19.32
N TRP A 85 -31.29 -2.22 -20.07
CA TRP A 85 -30.99 -3.59 -19.65
C TRP A 85 -29.73 -4.10 -20.35
N HIS A 86 -28.93 -4.90 -19.65
CA HIS A 86 -27.64 -5.40 -20.10
C HIS A 86 -27.43 -6.85 -19.65
N ASP A 87 -26.69 -7.63 -20.44
CA ASP A 87 -26.42 -9.04 -20.16
C ASP A 87 -25.10 -9.24 -19.40
N ASP A 88 -24.20 -8.26 -19.46
CA ASP A 88 -22.94 -8.24 -18.72
C ASP A 88 -22.76 -6.95 -17.91
N LYS A 89 -21.81 -7.00 -16.97
CA LYS A 89 -21.53 -5.89 -16.05
C LYS A 89 -20.79 -4.77 -16.74
N GLU A 90 -19.88 -5.08 -17.65
CA GLU A 90 -19.08 -4.08 -18.35
C GLU A 90 -19.98 -3.11 -19.15
N ALA A 91 -20.97 -3.62 -19.89
CA ALA A 91 -21.93 -2.85 -20.66
C ALA A 91 -22.81 -1.96 -19.76
N MET A 92 -23.34 -2.53 -18.66
CA MET A 92 -24.10 -1.77 -17.67
C MET A 92 -23.28 -0.62 -17.07
N PHE A 93 -22.02 -0.88 -16.72
CA PHE A 93 -21.11 0.13 -16.19
C PHE A 93 -20.76 1.21 -17.22
N ALA A 94 -20.49 0.83 -18.47
CA ALA A 94 -20.22 1.77 -19.54
C ALA A 94 -21.40 2.73 -19.74
N ARG A 95 -22.64 2.21 -19.72
CA ARG A 95 -23.85 3.02 -19.84
C ARG A 95 -24.08 3.93 -18.64
N GLU A 96 -23.84 3.45 -17.42
CA GLU A 96 -23.86 4.29 -16.21
C GLU A 96 -22.88 5.48 -16.33
N MET A 97 -21.64 5.20 -16.75
CA MET A 97 -20.61 6.22 -16.93
C MET A 97 -20.99 7.24 -18.02
N GLU A 98 -21.51 6.76 -19.16
CA GLU A 98 -21.98 7.59 -20.27
C GLU A 98 -23.04 8.60 -19.81
N LEU A 99 -24.07 8.12 -19.10
CA LEU A 99 -25.15 8.98 -18.61
C LEU A 99 -24.67 9.99 -17.56
N ILE A 100 -23.78 9.57 -16.65
CA ILE A 100 -23.20 10.47 -15.64
C ILE A 100 -22.37 11.57 -16.31
N ALA A 101 -21.58 11.21 -17.31
CA ALA A 101 -20.78 12.15 -18.08
C ALA A 101 -21.66 13.12 -18.90
N GLY A 102 -22.74 12.61 -19.51
CA GLY A 102 -23.65 13.40 -20.35
C GLY A 102 -24.51 14.40 -19.56
N LEU A 103 -25.04 14.00 -18.40
CA LEU A 103 -25.88 14.88 -17.57
C LEU A 103 -25.06 15.79 -16.65
N GLY A 104 -23.87 15.36 -16.24
CA GLY A 104 -22.97 16.12 -15.40
C GLY A 104 -23.24 16.03 -13.90
N ARG A 105 -22.16 16.07 -13.12
CA ARG A 105 -22.18 15.97 -11.66
C ARG A 105 -22.24 17.32 -10.96
N ARG A 106 -23.01 17.38 -9.88
CA ARG A 106 -23.20 18.58 -9.07
C ARG A 106 -21.97 18.95 -8.26
N ASP A 107 -21.21 17.98 -7.76
CA ASP A 107 -20.00 18.25 -6.98
C ASP A 107 -18.83 18.77 -7.84
N LEU A 108 -18.91 18.58 -9.15
CA LEU A 108 -18.02 19.19 -10.14
C LEU A 108 -18.57 20.51 -10.72
N GLY A 109 -19.80 20.89 -10.35
CA GLY A 109 -20.44 22.11 -10.85
C GLY A 109 -20.90 22.05 -12.32
N ILE A 110 -20.99 20.85 -12.91
CA ILE A 110 -21.27 20.66 -14.35
C ILE A 110 -22.66 20.07 -14.64
N GLY A 111 -23.44 19.73 -13.61
CA GLY A 111 -24.78 19.19 -13.81
C GLY A 111 -25.54 18.88 -12.51
N PRO A 112 -26.74 18.27 -12.61
CA PRO A 112 -27.66 18.11 -11.48
C PRO A 112 -27.38 16.87 -10.63
N LEU A 113 -26.56 15.93 -11.12
CA LEU A 113 -26.43 14.62 -10.49
C LEU A 113 -25.74 14.67 -9.13
N ALA A 114 -26.29 13.91 -8.18
CA ALA A 114 -25.77 13.70 -6.84
C ALA A 114 -24.78 12.53 -6.74
N ASN A 115 -24.39 11.94 -7.87
CA ASN A 115 -23.37 10.90 -7.96
C ASN A 115 -22.03 11.44 -7.41
N GLY A 116 -21.41 10.67 -6.51
CA GLY A 116 -20.13 11.05 -5.89
C GLY A 116 -18.89 10.58 -6.66
N ASN A 117 -19.10 9.86 -7.75
CA ASN A 117 -18.08 9.28 -8.63
C ASN A 117 -18.62 9.23 -10.07
N ASP A 118 -17.76 8.84 -11.01
CA ASP A 118 -18.10 8.79 -12.44
C ASP A 118 -18.86 7.53 -12.84
N GLY A 119 -19.26 6.68 -11.87
CA GLY A 119 -19.85 5.37 -12.13
C GLY A 119 -18.80 4.27 -12.34
N GLY A 120 -19.26 3.10 -12.78
CA GLY A 120 -18.40 2.00 -13.21
C GLY A 120 -17.79 1.15 -12.09
N THR A 121 -17.35 1.74 -10.97
CA THR A 121 -17.13 1.09 -9.66
C THR A 121 -16.93 2.15 -8.57
N GLY A 122 -17.22 1.82 -7.30
CA GLY A 122 -17.37 2.79 -6.21
C GLY A 122 -16.18 3.73 -5.89
N ALA A 123 -14.98 3.49 -6.41
CA ALA A 123 -13.77 4.26 -6.08
C ALA A 123 -13.14 5.03 -7.26
N VAL A 124 -13.61 4.84 -8.49
CA VAL A 124 -13.05 5.53 -9.68
C VAL A 124 -13.68 6.92 -9.80
N GLY A 125 -12.90 7.96 -10.11
CA GLY A 125 -13.48 9.28 -10.40
C GLY A 125 -13.98 10.09 -9.20
N LEU A 126 -13.54 9.80 -7.98
CA LEU A 126 -13.90 10.63 -6.82
C LEU A 126 -13.40 12.07 -7.00
N SER A 127 -14.24 13.06 -6.68
CA SER A 127 -13.85 14.47 -6.77
C SER A 127 -12.75 14.80 -5.77
N ALA A 128 -11.92 15.80 -6.09
CA ALA A 128 -10.84 16.26 -5.21
C ALA A 128 -11.33 16.60 -3.80
N ALA A 129 -12.52 17.22 -3.70
CA ALA A 129 -13.18 17.52 -2.43
C ALA A 129 -13.52 16.24 -1.63
N THR A 130 -14.04 15.22 -2.31
CA THR A 130 -14.35 13.92 -1.69
C THR A 130 -13.09 13.21 -1.22
N VAL A 131 -12.03 13.20 -2.04
CA VAL A 131 -10.73 12.63 -1.67
C VAL A 131 -10.14 13.35 -0.46
N ALA A 132 -10.21 14.68 -0.41
CA ALA A 132 -9.74 15.47 0.71
C ALA A 132 -10.53 15.16 1.99
N LYS A 133 -11.87 15.07 1.89
CA LYS A 133 -12.74 14.66 3.01
C LYS A 133 -12.38 13.27 3.52
N MET A 134 -12.19 12.29 2.63
CA MET A 134 -11.77 10.94 3.01
C MET A 134 -10.38 10.92 3.67
N LYS A 135 -9.41 11.69 3.16
CA LYS A 135 -8.08 11.83 3.79
C LYS A 135 -8.18 12.40 5.19
N ARG A 136 -9.00 13.43 5.39
CA ARG A 136 -9.24 14.04 6.71
C ARG A 136 -9.87 13.04 7.68
N ILE A 137 -10.97 12.40 7.27
CA ILE A 137 -11.65 11.38 8.08
C ILE A 137 -10.69 10.24 8.41
N ASN A 138 -9.91 9.75 7.45
CA ASN A 138 -8.91 8.70 7.72
C ASN A 138 -7.84 9.16 8.72
N LYS A 139 -7.38 10.41 8.62
CA LYS A 139 -6.41 10.97 9.57
C LYS A 139 -6.98 11.04 10.99
N GLU A 140 -8.22 11.51 11.14
CA GLU A 140 -8.93 11.60 12.42
C GLU A 140 -9.29 10.21 12.98
N MET A 141 -9.67 9.28 12.10
CA MET A 141 -10.05 7.92 12.47
C MET A 141 -8.87 7.12 13.01
N TRP A 142 -7.66 7.35 12.50
CA TRP A 142 -6.44 6.63 12.88
C TRP A 142 -5.66 7.33 13.99
N THR A 143 -6.27 7.40 15.17
CA THR A 143 -5.64 7.86 16.41
C THR A 143 -4.52 6.90 16.87
N PRO A 144 -3.57 7.35 17.71
CA PRO A 144 -2.53 6.49 18.27
C PRO A 144 -3.09 5.23 18.94
N GLU A 145 -4.18 5.35 19.69
CA GLU A 145 -4.83 4.25 20.42
C GLU A 145 -5.41 3.23 19.44
N ARG A 146 -6.06 3.69 18.37
CA ARG A 146 -6.60 2.80 17.34
C ARG A 146 -5.50 2.11 16.54
N ARG A 147 -4.38 2.79 16.29
CA ARG A 147 -3.18 2.19 15.67
C ARG A 147 -2.59 1.12 16.55
N GLU A 148 -2.45 1.37 17.84
CA GLU A 148 -1.93 0.39 18.79
C GLU A 148 -2.89 -0.80 18.95
N ALA A 149 -4.20 -0.56 19.07
CA ALA A 149 -5.19 -1.65 19.10
C ALA A 149 -5.16 -2.49 17.81
N ALA A 150 -5.00 -1.87 16.64
CA ALA A 150 -4.83 -2.59 15.37
C ALA A 150 -3.52 -3.40 15.35
N ARG A 151 -2.43 -2.85 15.88
CA ARG A 151 -1.15 -3.54 16.06
C ARG A 151 -1.29 -4.75 16.99
N GLN A 152 -1.92 -4.59 18.15
CA GLN A 152 -2.14 -5.67 19.10
C GLN A 152 -2.99 -6.79 18.49
N ARG A 153 -4.07 -6.44 17.78
CA ARG A 153 -4.84 -7.41 16.99
C ARG A 153 -3.98 -8.13 15.96
N ALA A 154 -3.11 -7.41 15.25
CA ALA A 154 -2.20 -8.03 14.29
C ALA A 154 -1.22 -8.99 14.98
N ILE A 155 -0.68 -8.65 16.14
CA ILE A 155 0.21 -9.53 16.92
C ILE A 155 -0.51 -10.82 17.29
N VAL A 156 -1.71 -10.73 17.86
CA VAL A 156 -2.52 -11.90 18.24
C VAL A 156 -2.84 -12.77 17.02
N GLN A 157 -3.27 -12.15 15.91
CA GLN A 157 -3.56 -12.85 14.67
C GLN A 157 -2.32 -13.51 14.06
N MET A 158 -1.13 -12.93 14.25
CA MET A 158 0.13 -13.49 13.77
C MET A 158 0.73 -14.52 14.72
N ALA A 159 0.19 -14.69 15.93
CA ALA A 159 0.57 -15.77 16.84
C ALA A 159 -0.12 -17.10 16.48
N ASP A 160 -1.29 -17.04 15.82
CA ASP A 160 -2.03 -18.20 15.33
C ASP A 160 -1.24 -18.95 14.22
N PRO A 161 -0.82 -20.22 14.48
CA PRO A 161 -0.06 -21.02 13.52
C PRO A 161 -0.78 -21.27 12.20
N ASP A 162 -2.10 -21.52 12.22
CA ASP A 162 -2.89 -21.86 11.04
C ASP A 162 -3.02 -20.65 10.13
N ARG A 163 -3.22 -19.47 10.73
CA ARG A 163 -3.25 -18.22 9.99
C ARG A 163 -1.89 -17.89 9.36
N ARG A 164 -0.79 -18.14 10.08
CA ARG A 164 0.56 -18.00 9.52
C ARG A 164 0.81 -18.97 8.37
N ALA A 165 0.35 -20.21 8.48
CA ALA A 165 0.49 -21.21 7.42
C ALA A 165 -0.26 -20.76 6.14
N LYS A 166 -1.51 -20.33 6.28
CA LYS A 166 -2.30 -19.77 5.16
C LYS A 166 -1.62 -18.56 4.51
N GLN A 167 -1.08 -17.64 5.30
CA GLN A 167 -0.35 -16.48 4.76
C GLN A 167 0.93 -16.89 4.03
N ARG A 168 1.67 -17.88 4.55
CA ARG A 168 2.84 -18.43 3.85
C ARG A 168 2.46 -19.06 2.53
N ASP A 169 1.35 -19.78 2.47
CA ASP A 169 0.86 -20.38 1.23
C ASP A 169 0.46 -19.34 0.19
N ILE A 170 -0.24 -18.29 0.61
CA ILE A 170 -0.57 -17.15 -0.26
C ILE A 170 0.70 -16.49 -0.78
N ALA A 171 1.67 -16.19 0.10
CA ALA A 171 2.93 -15.59 -0.29
C ALA A 171 3.73 -16.50 -1.23
N ARG A 172 3.77 -17.81 -0.95
CA ARG A 172 4.42 -18.82 -1.80
C ARG A 172 3.81 -18.82 -3.20
N LYS A 173 2.47 -18.85 -3.31
CA LYS A 173 1.78 -18.79 -4.61
C LYS A 173 2.06 -17.47 -5.33
N PHE A 174 2.01 -16.35 -4.61
CA PHE A 174 2.29 -15.03 -5.17
C PHE A 174 3.70 -14.92 -5.75
N PHE A 175 4.72 -15.44 -5.05
CA PHE A 175 6.12 -15.39 -5.51
C PHE A 175 6.51 -16.55 -6.44
N ALA A 176 5.68 -17.58 -6.59
CA ALA A 176 5.86 -18.62 -7.60
C ALA A 176 5.59 -18.09 -9.02
N ASP A 177 4.69 -17.11 -9.15
CA ASP A 177 4.43 -16.41 -10.40
C ASP A 177 5.60 -15.45 -10.76
N PRO A 178 6.30 -15.67 -11.89
CA PRO A 178 7.40 -14.83 -12.34
C PRO A 178 7.03 -13.36 -12.56
N GLU A 179 5.81 -13.10 -13.03
CA GLU A 179 5.35 -11.75 -13.34
C GLU A 179 5.12 -10.95 -12.05
N ASN A 180 4.46 -11.57 -11.07
CA ASN A 180 4.29 -11.00 -9.73
C ASN A 180 5.64 -10.75 -9.06
N LYS A 181 6.59 -11.69 -9.16
CA LYS A 181 7.93 -11.53 -8.60
C LYS A 181 8.70 -10.38 -9.24
N LYS A 182 8.64 -10.23 -10.57
CA LYS A 182 9.28 -9.12 -11.30
C LYS A 182 8.68 -7.78 -10.92
N ARG A 183 7.34 -7.68 -10.92
CA ARG A 183 6.60 -6.47 -10.55
C ARG A 183 6.90 -6.06 -9.11
N PHE A 184 6.80 -6.99 -8.17
CA PHE A 184 7.10 -6.75 -6.76
C PHE A 184 8.56 -6.32 -6.56
N GLY A 185 9.51 -6.98 -7.23
CA GLY A 185 10.93 -6.61 -7.17
C GLY A 185 11.20 -5.20 -7.71
N ALA A 186 10.57 -4.81 -8.82
CA ALA A 186 10.67 -3.46 -9.36
C ALA A 186 10.13 -2.41 -8.37
N GLN A 187 8.93 -2.64 -7.85
CA GLN A 187 8.29 -1.76 -6.86
C GLN A 187 9.16 -1.61 -5.60
N MET A 188 9.75 -2.71 -5.09
CA MET A 188 10.61 -2.65 -3.91
C MET A 188 11.92 -1.90 -4.17
N ARG A 189 12.49 -1.99 -5.38
CA ARG A 189 13.68 -1.20 -5.77
C ARG A 189 13.36 0.28 -5.85
N GLU A 190 12.22 0.63 -6.43
CA GLU A 190 11.75 2.03 -6.50
C GLU A 190 11.56 2.61 -5.10
N LEU A 191 10.80 1.90 -4.24
CA LEU A 191 10.63 2.28 -2.83
C LEU A 191 11.95 2.32 -2.06
N ALA A 192 12.93 1.51 -2.46
CA ALA A 192 14.24 1.47 -1.84
C ALA A 192 15.08 2.72 -2.15
N ASN A 193 14.81 3.40 -3.27
CA ASN A 193 15.54 4.57 -3.75
C ASN A 193 14.93 5.90 -3.31
N VAL A 194 13.71 5.91 -2.76
CA VAL A 194 13.12 7.10 -2.13
C VAL A 194 14.07 7.63 -1.03
N PRO A 195 14.58 8.87 -1.11
CA PRO A 195 15.65 9.37 -0.23
C PRO A 195 15.36 9.22 1.26
N GLU A 196 14.15 9.60 1.70
CA GLU A 196 13.73 9.47 3.11
C GLU A 196 13.73 8.01 3.58
N ARG A 197 13.18 7.10 2.77
CA ARG A 197 13.15 5.67 3.10
C ARG A 197 14.54 5.04 3.06
N LYS A 198 15.42 5.50 2.17
CA LYS A 198 16.82 5.08 2.11
C LYS A 198 17.54 5.52 3.38
N ALA A 199 17.43 6.77 3.78
CA ALA A 199 18.04 7.31 4.99
C ALA A 199 17.53 6.58 6.25
N ALA A 200 16.22 6.39 6.40
CA ALA A 200 15.64 5.66 7.53
C ALA A 200 16.13 4.20 7.59
N ARG A 201 16.19 3.53 6.43
CA ARG A 201 16.73 2.16 6.34
C ARG A 201 18.21 2.10 6.70
N MET A 202 19.02 3.04 6.21
CA MET A 202 20.44 3.11 6.53
C MET A 202 20.67 3.42 8.00
N ALA A 203 19.83 4.24 8.64
CA ALA A 203 19.90 4.50 10.07
C ALA A 203 19.59 3.24 10.90
N ILE A 204 18.54 2.49 10.55
CA ILE A 204 18.23 1.20 11.19
C ILE A 204 19.37 0.21 10.95
N PHE A 205 19.86 0.10 9.73
CA PHE A 205 20.94 -0.80 9.37
C PHE A 205 22.22 -0.46 10.12
N SER A 206 22.60 0.81 10.19
CA SER A 206 23.74 1.31 10.98
C SER A 206 23.58 0.94 12.46
N LYS A 207 22.41 1.16 13.07
CA LYS A 207 22.13 0.74 14.46
C LYS A 207 22.31 -0.76 14.65
N VAL A 208 21.78 -1.59 13.75
CA VAL A 208 21.89 -3.06 13.83
C VAL A 208 23.32 -3.55 13.54
N LEU A 209 24.07 -2.85 12.69
CA LEU A 209 25.47 -3.16 12.43
C LEU A 209 26.37 -2.78 13.60
N ASN A 210 26.10 -1.66 14.28
CA ASN A 210 26.94 -1.16 15.36
C ASN A 210 26.49 -1.60 16.76
N ASP A 211 25.41 -2.39 16.85
CA ASP A 211 24.96 -3.09 18.05
C ASP A 211 26.08 -4.05 18.54
N PRO A 212 26.66 -3.83 19.74
CA PRO A 212 27.80 -4.60 20.23
C PRO A 212 27.51 -6.10 20.38
N GLU A 213 26.31 -6.48 20.82
CA GLU A 213 25.93 -7.89 20.99
C GLU A 213 25.83 -8.58 19.63
N LYS A 214 25.19 -7.92 18.66
CA LYS A 214 25.09 -8.46 17.30
C LYS A 214 26.45 -8.50 16.61
N GLN A 215 27.31 -7.54 16.87
CA GLN A 215 28.68 -7.55 16.35
C GLN A 215 29.49 -8.70 16.95
N ALA A 216 29.41 -8.92 18.27
CA ALA A 216 30.05 -10.05 18.93
C ALA A 216 29.53 -11.39 18.41
N ALA A 217 28.21 -11.54 18.25
CA ALA A 217 27.60 -12.75 17.70
C ALA A 217 28.04 -13.02 16.25
N ARG A 218 28.10 -11.98 15.40
CA ARG A 218 28.63 -12.11 14.03
C ARG A 218 30.11 -12.48 14.02
N ASN A 219 30.91 -11.86 14.89
CA ASN A 219 32.33 -12.16 15.01
C ASN A 219 32.55 -13.60 15.49
N ARG A 220 31.73 -14.10 16.43
CA ARG A 220 31.75 -15.49 16.89
C ARG A 220 31.47 -16.47 15.76
N LYS A 221 30.39 -16.25 15.01
CA LYS A 221 30.05 -17.08 13.83
C LYS A 221 31.13 -17.02 12.76
N ARG A 222 31.72 -15.85 12.53
CA ARG A 222 32.84 -15.69 11.60
C ARG A 222 34.05 -16.47 12.08
N ALA A 223 34.42 -16.36 13.35
CA ALA A 223 35.54 -17.08 13.94
C ALA A 223 35.34 -18.60 13.87
N GLU A 224 34.13 -19.08 14.17
CA GLU A 224 33.75 -20.48 14.02
C GLU A 224 33.88 -20.96 12.57
N ARG A 225 33.33 -20.21 11.61
CA ARG A 225 33.49 -20.49 10.18
C ARG A 225 34.97 -20.53 9.74
N MET A 226 35.82 -19.70 10.35
CA MET A 226 37.26 -19.68 10.09
C MET A 226 38.03 -20.82 10.79
N ARG A 227 37.40 -21.64 11.65
CA ARG A 227 38.05 -22.85 12.18
C ARG A 227 38.15 -23.95 11.12
N ASP A 228 37.20 -23.98 10.19
CA ASP A 228 37.23 -24.90 9.05
C ASP A 228 38.40 -24.56 8.10
N ALA A 229 39.30 -25.52 7.92
CA ALA A 229 40.47 -25.41 7.07
C ALA A 229 40.11 -25.21 5.58
N LYS A 230 39.04 -25.85 5.10
CA LYS A 230 38.58 -25.70 3.70
C LYS A 230 38.08 -24.28 3.45
N VAL A 231 37.30 -23.75 4.38
CA VAL A 231 36.80 -22.37 4.29
C VAL A 231 37.94 -21.36 4.34
N ARG A 232 38.93 -21.57 5.22
CA ARG A 232 40.12 -20.71 5.26
C ARG A 232 40.91 -20.76 3.95
N ALA A 233 41.16 -21.95 3.41
CA ALA A 233 41.90 -22.11 2.15
C ALA A 233 41.20 -21.39 1.00
N ALA A 234 39.89 -21.58 0.84
CA ALA A 234 39.09 -20.89 -0.19
C ALA A 234 39.10 -19.37 -0.04
N ILE A 235 39.03 -18.85 1.20
CA ILE A 235 39.15 -17.41 1.46
C ILE A 235 40.56 -16.91 1.11
N SER A 236 41.60 -17.65 1.47
CA SER A 236 42.98 -17.30 1.15
C SER A 236 43.24 -17.28 -0.35
N GLU A 237 42.75 -18.27 -1.10
CA GLU A 237 42.81 -18.29 -2.58
C GLU A 237 42.07 -17.10 -3.18
N SER A 238 40.85 -16.81 -2.73
CA SER A 238 40.07 -15.66 -3.21
C SER A 238 40.80 -14.34 -2.94
N VAL A 239 41.42 -14.19 -1.76
CA VAL A 239 42.20 -13.00 -1.41
C VAL A 239 43.46 -12.89 -2.27
N LYS A 240 44.14 -14.00 -2.55
CA LYS A 240 45.31 -14.01 -3.47
C LYS A 240 44.91 -13.58 -4.87
N ALA A 241 43.85 -14.15 -5.43
CA ALA A 241 43.34 -13.77 -6.75
C ALA A 241 42.97 -12.27 -6.83
N LEU A 242 42.36 -11.73 -5.77
CA LEU A 242 42.12 -10.28 -5.65
C LEU A 242 43.41 -9.46 -5.61
N TRP A 243 44.46 -9.94 -4.95
CA TRP A 243 45.75 -9.26 -4.90
C TRP A 243 46.57 -9.39 -6.18
N ASP A 244 46.29 -10.40 -7.00
CA ASP A 244 46.88 -10.59 -8.32
C ASP A 244 46.29 -9.65 -9.39
N ASP A 245 45.08 -9.13 -9.15
CA ASP A 245 44.49 -8.04 -9.94
C ASP A 245 45.29 -6.72 -9.74
N PRO A 246 45.94 -6.17 -10.79
CA PRO A 246 46.72 -4.95 -10.71
C PRO A 246 45.91 -3.74 -10.26
N GLU A 247 44.64 -3.61 -10.69
CA GLU A 247 43.80 -2.47 -10.33
C GLU A 247 43.41 -2.49 -8.86
N PHE A 248 43.09 -3.68 -8.34
CA PHE A 248 42.80 -3.86 -6.92
C PHE A 248 44.04 -3.59 -6.07
N ARG A 249 45.21 -4.09 -6.49
CA ARG A 249 46.48 -3.88 -5.80
C ARG A 249 46.86 -2.40 -5.75
N GLU A 250 46.77 -1.68 -6.86
CA GLU A 250 47.09 -0.25 -6.92
C GLU A 250 46.15 0.56 -6.02
N ARG A 251 44.85 0.26 -6.06
CA ARG A 251 43.84 0.89 -5.18
C ARG A 251 44.10 0.57 -3.72
N GLY A 252 44.47 -0.67 -3.41
CA GLY A 252 44.84 -1.10 -2.07
C GLY A 252 46.04 -0.32 -1.52
N VAL A 253 47.09 -0.15 -2.33
CA VAL A 253 48.28 0.63 -1.97
C VAL A 253 47.94 2.12 -1.76
N LYS A 254 47.15 2.72 -2.66
CA LYS A 254 46.70 4.12 -2.52
C LYS A 254 45.88 4.31 -1.24
N ASN A 255 44.91 3.43 -0.98
CA ASN A 255 44.09 3.49 0.23
C ASN A 255 44.92 3.31 1.50
N LEU A 256 45.89 2.38 1.50
CA LEU A 256 46.78 2.16 2.65
C LEU A 256 47.68 3.38 2.90
N ALA A 257 48.22 3.99 1.84
CA ALA A 257 49.01 5.22 1.95
C ALA A 257 48.17 6.38 2.51
N GLU A 258 46.91 6.52 2.08
CA GLU A 258 46.00 7.54 2.59
C GLU A 258 45.59 7.28 4.05
N MET A 259 45.28 6.03 4.41
CA MET A 259 44.99 5.63 5.79
C MET A 259 46.20 5.90 6.70
N ASN A 260 47.40 5.54 6.26
CA ASN A 260 48.63 5.84 6.99
C ASN A 260 48.82 7.34 7.13
N ARG A 261 48.64 8.13 6.07
CA ARG A 261 48.72 9.60 6.14
C ARG A 261 47.74 10.18 7.17
N LYS A 262 46.48 9.71 7.17
CA LYS A 262 45.46 10.13 8.13
C LYS A 262 45.84 9.71 9.57
N ALA A 263 46.28 8.47 9.77
CA ALA A 263 46.74 7.99 11.07
C ALA A 263 47.96 8.80 11.59
N TRP A 264 48.92 9.12 10.73
CA TRP A 264 50.10 9.93 11.10
C TRP A 264 49.80 11.41 11.26
N SER A 265 48.70 11.94 10.68
CA SER A 265 48.23 13.29 10.97
C SER A 265 47.55 13.41 12.34
N ASN A 266 46.99 12.32 12.88
CA ASN A 266 46.35 12.30 14.19
C ASN A 266 47.40 12.21 15.34
N PRO A 267 47.47 13.18 16.27
CA PRO A 267 48.39 13.16 17.41
C PRO A 267 48.28 11.89 18.28
N ASP A 268 47.07 11.46 18.64
CA ASP A 268 46.84 10.29 19.49
C ASP A 268 47.38 9.00 18.87
N SER A 269 47.26 8.87 17.55
CA SER A 269 47.74 7.70 16.82
C SER A 269 49.27 7.67 16.79
N ARG A 270 49.91 8.85 16.67
CA ARG A 270 51.38 8.99 16.75
C ARG A 270 51.91 8.61 18.13
N GLU A 271 51.24 9.04 19.19
CA GLU A 271 51.63 8.70 20.57
C GLU A 271 51.50 7.21 20.86
N LYS A 272 50.38 6.59 20.46
CA LYS A 272 50.19 5.13 20.57
C LYS A 272 51.25 4.36 19.81
N HIS A 273 51.63 4.81 18.61
CA HIS A 273 52.67 4.18 17.83
C HIS A 273 54.06 4.32 18.47
N LYS A 274 54.40 5.49 19.04
CA LYS A 274 55.64 5.70 19.80
C LYS A 274 55.70 4.81 21.05
N ALA A 275 54.60 4.74 21.80
CA ALA A 275 54.48 3.88 22.98
C ALA A 275 54.65 2.40 22.61
N ALA A 276 54.01 1.94 21.53
CA ALA A 276 54.16 0.57 21.04
C ALA A 276 55.60 0.25 20.58
N GLN A 277 56.27 1.18 19.89
CA GLN A 277 57.69 1.00 19.54
C GLN A 277 58.60 0.95 20.76
N LYS A 278 58.36 1.80 21.77
CA LYS A 278 59.12 1.79 23.03
C LYS A 278 58.95 0.45 23.75
N ALA A 279 57.71 -0.02 23.92
CA ALA A 279 57.41 -1.30 24.55
C ALA A 279 58.03 -2.49 23.78
N ARG A 280 58.04 -2.45 22.45
CA ARG A 280 58.70 -3.47 21.63
C ARG A 280 60.21 -3.49 21.84
N ARG A 281 60.86 -2.32 21.88
CA ARG A 281 62.31 -2.21 22.14
C ARG A 281 62.66 -2.69 23.56
N GLU A 282 61.82 -2.43 24.54
CA GLU A 282 61.99 -2.92 25.91
C GLU A 282 61.86 -4.44 25.99
N ARG A 283 60.89 -5.04 25.28
CA ARG A 283 60.77 -6.51 25.16
C ARG A 283 61.96 -7.14 24.46
N GLU A 284 62.45 -6.55 23.36
CA GLU A 284 63.62 -7.05 22.64
C GLU A 284 64.91 -6.92 23.46
N LYS A 285 65.04 -5.90 24.32
CA LYS A 285 66.15 -5.78 25.27
C LYS A 285 66.06 -6.82 26.39
N ALA A 286 64.87 -7.03 26.95
CA ALA A 286 64.63 -8.03 27.99
C ALA A 286 64.84 -9.48 27.48
N ALA A 287 64.63 -9.74 26.18
CA ALA A 287 64.89 -11.04 25.57
C ALA A 287 66.37 -11.28 25.20
N ARG A 288 67.24 -10.26 25.35
CA ARG A 288 68.68 -10.32 25.06
C ARG A 288 69.57 -10.31 26.32
N GLN A 289 68.96 -10.20 27.50
CA GLN A 289 69.59 -10.39 28.81
C GLN A 289 69.29 -11.80 29.30
#